data_AF-A0A9E1LJP6-F1
#
_entry.id   AF-A0A9E1LJP6-F1
#
_cell.length_a   1.000
_cell.length_b   1.000
_cell.length_c   1.000
_cell.angle_alpha   90.00
_cell.angle_beta   90.00
_cell.angle_gamma   90.00
#
_symmetry.space_group_name_H-M   'P 1'
#
loop_
_entity.id
_entity.type
_entity.pdbx_description
1 polymer ?
#
loop_
_entity_poly.entity_id
_entity_poly.type
_entity_poly.pdbx_seq_one_letter_code
_entity_poly.pdbx_strand_id
1 'polypeptide(L)'
;MNIPQGRKIRVAFTLAADAQVIDVAGPWEVFQDVRIEGECPFELYTVGATIDLVLMSGGMQTVPNYGVGNAPQPDIIISPAHSNCPAINRWLQLVSADTAILASVCTGVNHLAEAGLLDGLTVTTYHSWFDGFIEKFPGIKVHRHQRFIDQGHVITAGGMTACIDMSLHIVKRYFGYEVAENTAKLLEYEGHGWQQSSALKRSLLEPV
;
A
#
# COMPACT_ATOMS: atom_id res chain seq x y z
N MET A 1 -10.75 -0.84 -13.27
CA MET A 1 -10.00 -2.01 -12.76
C MET A 1 -10.86 -3.24 -12.99
N ASN A 2 -10.29 -4.42 -13.21
CA ASN A 2 -11.09 -5.65 -13.34
C ASN A 2 -11.50 -6.13 -11.93
N ILE A 3 -12.80 -6.21 -11.68
CA ILE A 3 -13.35 -6.77 -10.44
C ILE A 3 -13.50 -8.29 -10.67
N PRO A 4 -12.95 -9.15 -9.79
CA PRO A 4 -13.11 -10.60 -9.90
C PRO A 4 -14.59 -11.01 -9.88
N GLN A 5 -14.98 -11.94 -10.75
CA GLN A 5 -16.34 -12.49 -10.74
C GLN A 5 -16.47 -13.60 -9.69
N GLY A 6 -17.55 -13.57 -8.91
CA GLY A 6 -17.91 -14.64 -7.98
C GLY A 6 -17.07 -14.70 -6.69
N ARG A 7 -16.19 -13.72 -6.43
CA ARG A 7 -15.45 -13.60 -5.16
C ARG A 7 -15.13 -12.14 -4.81
N LYS A 8 -14.78 -11.89 -3.56
CA LYS A 8 -14.28 -10.59 -3.09
C LYS A 8 -12.88 -10.29 -3.65
N ILE A 9 -12.52 -9.01 -3.69
CA ILE A 9 -11.18 -8.52 -4.03
C ILE A 9 -10.25 -8.78 -2.85
N ARG A 10 -9.19 -9.53 -3.09
CA ARG A 10 -8.21 -9.95 -2.09
C ARG A 10 -7.16 -8.88 -1.87
N VAL A 11 -7.04 -8.43 -0.63
CA VAL A 11 -6.03 -7.44 -0.20
C VAL A 11 -5.08 -8.09 0.79
N ALA A 12 -3.83 -8.30 0.37
CA ALA A 12 -2.78 -8.81 1.22
C ALA A 12 -2.00 -7.67 1.87
N PHE A 13 -1.68 -7.83 3.15
CA PHE A 13 -0.83 -6.93 3.92
C PHE A 13 0.43 -7.67 4.34
N THR A 14 1.62 -7.23 3.90
CA THR A 14 2.86 -7.90 4.32
C THR A 14 3.21 -7.54 5.77
N LEU A 15 3.60 -8.54 6.56
CA LEU A 15 3.94 -8.38 7.97
C LEU A 15 5.29 -9.00 8.29
N ALA A 16 6.17 -8.20 8.90
CA ALA A 16 7.38 -8.68 9.56
C ALA A 16 7.60 -7.88 10.84
N ALA A 17 8.67 -8.20 11.58
CA ALA A 17 9.05 -7.47 12.78
C ALA A 17 9.10 -5.96 12.52
N ASP A 18 8.71 -5.16 13.52
CA ASP A 18 8.67 -3.70 13.49
C ASP A 18 7.74 -3.11 12.42
N ALA A 19 6.79 -3.91 11.92
CA ALA A 19 5.76 -3.41 11.03
C ALA A 19 5.06 -2.19 11.64
N GLN A 20 4.97 -1.09 10.89
CA GLN A 20 4.33 0.12 11.37
C GLN A 20 2.81 -0.08 11.45
N VAL A 21 2.25 0.08 12.66
CA VAL A 21 0.85 -0.23 12.94
C VAL A 21 -0.10 0.50 11.99
N ILE A 22 0.08 1.82 11.82
CA ILE A 22 -0.81 2.64 10.99
C ILE A 22 -0.69 2.35 9.49
N ASP A 23 0.47 1.86 9.04
CA ASP A 23 0.68 1.50 7.64
C ASP A 23 -0.17 0.26 7.26
N VAL A 24 -0.50 -0.58 8.24
CA VAL A 24 -1.39 -1.73 8.11
C VAL A 24 -2.83 -1.33 8.43
N ALA A 25 -3.05 -0.76 9.61
CA ALA A 25 -4.38 -0.48 10.15
C ALA A 25 -5.13 0.58 9.33
N GLY A 26 -4.45 1.62 8.84
CA GLY A 26 -5.10 2.68 8.06
C GLY A 26 -5.75 2.17 6.77
N PRO A 27 -5.01 1.49 5.87
CA PRO A 27 -5.60 0.89 4.69
C PRO A 27 -6.60 -0.22 5.03
N TRP A 28 -6.33 -1.02 6.07
CA TRP A 28 -7.25 -2.06 6.53
C TRP A 28 -8.62 -1.48 6.87
N GLU A 29 -8.66 -0.42 7.68
CA GLU A 29 -9.89 0.28 8.07
C GLU A 29 -10.62 0.83 6.83
N VAL A 30 -9.90 1.43 5.89
CA VAL A 30 -10.51 1.92 4.64
C VAL A 30 -11.16 0.80 3.85
N PHE A 31 -10.46 -0.32 3.61
CA PHE A 31 -11.00 -1.38 2.78
C PHE A 31 -12.14 -2.15 3.47
N GLN A 32 -12.04 -2.39 4.79
CA GLN A 32 -13.09 -3.16 5.49
C GLN A 32 -14.43 -2.41 5.51
N ASP A 33 -14.40 -1.07 5.45
CA ASP A 33 -15.58 -0.19 5.54
C ASP A 33 -16.13 0.30 4.19
N VAL A 34 -15.60 -0.22 3.09
CA VAL A 34 -16.24 -0.04 1.77
C VAL A 34 -17.55 -0.82 1.73
N ARG A 35 -18.60 -0.20 1.17
CA ARG A 35 -19.91 -0.82 0.99
C ARG A 35 -20.35 -0.68 -0.46
N ILE A 36 -20.64 -1.80 -1.11
CA ILE A 36 -21.27 -1.89 -2.43
C ILE A 36 -22.54 -2.71 -2.24
N GLU A 37 -23.70 -2.10 -2.48
CA GLU A 37 -25.00 -2.73 -2.25
C GLU A 37 -25.16 -3.32 -0.83
N GLY A 38 -24.52 -2.68 0.16
CA GLY A 38 -24.55 -3.10 1.57
C GLY A 38 -23.46 -4.08 1.99
N GLU A 39 -22.70 -4.65 1.04
CA GLU A 39 -21.67 -5.64 1.30
C GLU A 39 -20.25 -5.05 1.19
N CYS A 40 -19.32 -5.57 1.99
CA CYS A 40 -17.90 -5.25 1.81
C CYS A 40 -17.32 -6.06 0.64
N PRO A 41 -16.79 -5.41 -0.42
CA PRO A 41 -16.30 -6.09 -1.62
C PRO A 41 -14.88 -6.66 -1.45
N PHE A 42 -14.23 -6.42 -0.31
CA PHE A 42 -12.86 -6.83 -0.04
C PHE A 42 -12.76 -8.03 0.91
N GLU A 43 -11.76 -8.88 0.68
CA GLU A 43 -11.29 -9.93 1.58
C GLU A 43 -9.87 -9.53 2.03
N LEU A 44 -9.71 -9.18 3.30
CA LEU A 44 -8.44 -8.69 3.85
C LEU A 44 -7.71 -9.81 4.57
N TYR A 45 -6.40 -9.90 4.37
CA TYR A 45 -5.56 -10.83 5.11
C TYR A 45 -4.12 -10.36 5.20
N THR A 46 -3.40 -10.89 6.18
CA THR A 46 -1.99 -10.61 6.42
C THR A 46 -1.10 -11.77 5.97
N VAL A 47 0.10 -11.44 5.50
CA VAL A 47 1.09 -12.40 5.00
C VAL A 47 2.43 -12.15 5.68
N GLY A 48 2.87 -13.11 6.49
CA GLY A 48 4.20 -13.12 7.09
C GLY A 48 5.13 -14.12 6.41
N ALA A 49 6.41 -14.14 6.79
CA ALA A 49 7.31 -15.23 6.40
C ALA A 49 6.79 -16.60 6.88
N THR A 50 6.23 -16.61 8.08
CA THR A 50 5.54 -17.72 8.75
C THR A 50 4.25 -17.17 9.38
N ILE A 51 3.55 -18.02 10.15
CA ILE A 51 2.41 -17.63 11.00
C ILE A 51 2.84 -17.48 12.47
N ASP A 52 4.11 -17.12 12.71
CA ASP A 52 4.60 -16.82 14.05
C ASP A 52 4.15 -15.43 14.52
N LEU A 53 4.19 -15.20 15.83
CA LEU A 53 3.88 -13.90 16.43
C LEU A 53 4.81 -12.81 15.86
N VAL A 54 4.21 -11.75 15.33
CA VAL A 54 4.92 -10.56 14.86
C VAL A 54 4.77 -9.45 15.91
N LEU A 55 5.92 -8.93 16.37
CA LEU A 55 5.98 -7.70 17.15
C LEU A 55 6.06 -6.50 16.20
N MET A 56 5.01 -5.68 16.22
CA MET A 56 4.87 -4.46 15.43
C MET A 56 5.43 -3.25 16.21
N SER A 57 5.50 -2.10 15.54
CA SER A 57 5.92 -0.85 16.18
C SER A 57 5.03 -0.50 17.39
N GLY A 58 5.63 0.13 18.40
CA GLY A 58 4.93 0.45 19.65
C GLY A 58 4.58 -0.76 20.52
N GLY A 59 5.03 -1.97 20.16
CA GLY A 59 4.84 -3.19 20.96
C GLY A 59 3.52 -3.93 20.69
N MET A 60 2.73 -3.50 19.69
CA MET A 60 1.53 -4.24 19.27
C MET A 60 1.93 -5.62 18.73
N GLN A 61 1.13 -6.65 19.04
CA GLN A 61 1.39 -8.01 18.62
C GLN A 61 0.26 -8.51 17.72
N THR A 62 0.62 -9.25 16.68
CA THR A 62 -0.34 -9.90 15.78
C THR A 62 0.21 -11.20 15.22
N VAL A 63 -0.66 -12.07 14.72
CA VAL A 63 -0.30 -13.31 14.04
C VAL A 63 -0.77 -13.21 12.59
N PRO A 64 0.12 -13.40 11.59
CA PRO A 64 -0.27 -13.39 10.19
C PRO A 64 -1.33 -14.45 9.89
N ASN A 65 -2.29 -14.13 9.01
CA ASN A 65 -3.28 -15.11 8.55
C ASN A 65 -2.64 -16.24 7.74
N TYR A 66 -1.63 -15.89 6.94
CA TYR A 66 -0.91 -16.81 6.06
C TYR A 66 0.60 -16.60 6.14
N GLY A 67 1.35 -17.67 5.86
CA GLY A 67 2.76 -17.58 5.52
C GLY A 67 2.94 -17.41 4.01
N VAL A 68 4.11 -16.94 3.58
CA VAL A 68 4.43 -16.80 2.15
C VAL A 68 4.28 -18.10 1.33
N GLY A 69 4.30 -19.27 1.99
CA GLY A 69 4.14 -20.57 1.33
C GLY A 69 2.70 -21.00 1.05
N ASN A 70 1.70 -20.35 1.66
CA ASN A 70 0.29 -20.75 1.53
C ASN A 70 -0.70 -19.57 1.39
N ALA A 71 -0.20 -18.34 1.30
CA ALA A 71 -1.05 -17.17 1.06
C ALA A 71 -1.78 -17.30 -0.29
N PRO A 72 -3.10 -17.02 -0.34
CA PRO A 72 -3.83 -16.97 -1.61
C PRO A 72 -3.29 -15.85 -2.50
N GLN A 73 -3.46 -15.96 -3.82
CA GLN A 73 -3.06 -14.89 -4.75
C GLN A 73 -3.83 -13.58 -4.44
N PRO A 74 -3.14 -12.45 -4.18
CA PRO A 74 -3.77 -11.15 -3.97
C PRO A 74 -4.12 -10.44 -5.28
N ASP A 75 -5.22 -9.69 -5.25
CA ASP A 75 -5.54 -8.69 -6.28
C ASP A 75 -4.88 -7.34 -5.96
N ILE A 76 -4.69 -7.05 -4.67
CA ILE A 76 -4.03 -5.84 -4.15
C ILE A 76 -3.04 -6.26 -3.07
N ILE A 77 -1.86 -5.67 -3.08
CA ILE A 77 -0.88 -5.79 -2.00
C ILE A 77 -0.66 -4.44 -1.35
N ILE A 78 -0.66 -4.40 -0.03
CA ILE A 78 -0.19 -3.28 0.79
C ILE A 78 1.12 -3.70 1.46
N SER A 79 2.21 -3.02 1.11
CA SER A 79 3.53 -3.21 1.70
C SER A 79 3.83 -2.08 2.70
N PRO A 80 3.58 -2.30 4.01
CA PRO A 80 3.90 -1.34 5.06
C PRO A 80 5.42 -1.27 5.29
N ALA A 81 5.87 -0.27 6.04
CA ALA A 81 7.22 -0.31 6.61
C ALA A 81 7.35 -1.44 7.63
N HIS A 82 8.34 -2.31 7.46
CA HIS A 82 8.76 -3.31 8.45
C HIS A 82 10.26 -3.61 8.32
N SER A 83 10.83 -4.36 9.27
CA SER A 83 12.21 -4.85 9.20
C SER A 83 12.42 -5.71 7.95
N ASN A 84 13.64 -5.70 7.39
CA ASN A 84 13.95 -6.44 6.16
C ASN A 84 13.61 -7.93 6.31
N CYS A 85 12.87 -8.48 5.34
CA CYS A 85 12.46 -9.88 5.33
C CYS A 85 12.59 -10.44 3.90
N PRO A 86 13.70 -11.11 3.57
CA PRO A 86 13.94 -11.63 2.22
C PRO A 86 12.86 -12.59 1.71
N ALA A 87 12.23 -13.36 2.62
CA ALA A 87 11.12 -14.25 2.27
C ALA A 87 9.91 -13.49 1.73
N ILE A 88 9.57 -12.34 2.34
CA ILE A 88 8.49 -11.46 1.88
C ILE A 88 8.88 -10.79 0.56
N ASN A 89 10.10 -10.28 0.41
CA ASN A 89 10.55 -9.69 -0.85
C ASN A 89 10.47 -10.69 -2.01
N ARG A 90 10.86 -11.94 -1.77
CA ARG A 90 10.73 -13.01 -2.76
C ARG A 90 9.27 -13.33 -3.08
N TRP A 91 8.42 -13.36 -2.07
CA TRP A 91 6.98 -13.58 -2.26
C TRP A 91 6.35 -12.45 -3.08
N LEU A 92 6.65 -11.18 -2.78
CA LEU A 92 6.21 -10.01 -3.54
C LEU A 92 6.59 -10.15 -5.02
N GLN A 93 7.84 -10.51 -5.30
CA GLN A 93 8.29 -10.74 -6.67
C GLN A 93 7.47 -11.83 -7.39
N LEU A 94 7.16 -12.93 -6.70
CA LEU A 94 6.43 -14.07 -7.27
C LEU A 94 4.96 -13.74 -7.60
N VAL A 95 4.26 -13.04 -6.71
CA VAL A 95 2.82 -12.80 -6.88
C VAL A 95 2.51 -11.54 -7.69
N SER A 96 3.48 -10.63 -7.83
CA SER A 96 3.28 -9.29 -8.40
C SER A 96 2.67 -9.27 -9.80
N ALA A 97 3.08 -10.18 -10.69
CA ALA A 97 2.65 -10.20 -12.08
C ALA A 97 1.13 -10.41 -12.23
N ASP A 98 0.53 -11.16 -11.31
CA ASP A 98 -0.90 -11.47 -11.27
C ASP A 98 -1.66 -10.60 -10.24
N THR A 99 -1.01 -9.59 -9.67
CA THR A 99 -1.61 -8.61 -8.76
C THR A 99 -1.97 -7.35 -9.53
N ALA A 100 -3.17 -6.81 -9.31
CA ALA A 100 -3.61 -5.62 -10.04
C ALA A 100 -2.97 -4.32 -9.51
N ILE A 101 -2.79 -4.21 -8.19
CA ILE A 101 -2.15 -3.05 -7.54
C ILE A 101 -1.11 -3.49 -6.52
N LEU A 102 0.12 -3.00 -6.66
CA LEU A 102 1.16 -3.04 -5.65
C LEU A 102 1.22 -1.68 -4.96
N ALA A 103 0.81 -1.62 -3.70
CA ALA A 103 0.87 -0.41 -2.92
C ALA A 103 1.95 -0.50 -1.83
N SER A 104 2.62 0.61 -1.54
CA SER A 104 3.55 0.70 -0.40
C SER A 104 3.25 1.92 0.47
N VAL A 105 3.56 1.82 1.76
CA VAL A 105 3.42 2.92 2.71
C VAL A 105 4.74 3.16 3.43
N CYS A 106 5.05 4.43 3.74
CA CYS A 106 6.22 4.82 4.51
C CYS A 106 7.51 4.32 3.85
N THR A 107 8.34 3.58 4.58
CA THR A 107 9.56 2.93 4.07
C THR A 107 9.29 1.55 3.47
N GLY A 108 8.04 1.11 3.37
CA GLY A 108 7.66 -0.16 2.72
C GLY A 108 7.99 -0.20 1.22
N VAL A 109 8.17 0.96 0.59
CA VAL A 109 8.66 1.06 -0.80
C VAL A 109 10.03 0.38 -0.99
N ASN A 110 10.85 0.28 0.06
CA ASN A 110 12.12 -0.44 0.00
C ASN A 110 11.92 -1.91 -0.38
N HIS A 111 10.84 -2.56 0.07
CA HIS A 111 10.56 -3.96 -0.23
C HIS A 111 10.19 -4.16 -1.70
N LEU A 112 9.42 -3.23 -2.28
CA LEU A 112 9.13 -3.22 -3.72
C LEU A 112 10.41 -2.95 -4.55
N ALA A 113 11.28 -2.06 -4.08
CA ALA A 113 12.56 -1.77 -4.72
C ALA A 113 13.48 -3.01 -4.71
N GLU A 114 13.63 -3.67 -3.56
CA GLU A 114 14.43 -4.89 -3.39
C GLU A 114 13.90 -6.07 -4.20
N ALA A 115 12.58 -6.12 -4.45
CA ALA A 115 11.96 -7.11 -5.32
C ALA A 115 12.11 -6.80 -6.82
N GLY A 116 12.71 -5.65 -7.18
CA GLY A 116 12.90 -5.22 -8.58
C GLY A 116 11.61 -4.75 -9.26
N LEU A 117 10.64 -4.26 -8.50
CA LEU A 117 9.29 -3.94 -8.99
C LEU A 117 9.09 -2.46 -9.37
N LEU A 118 10.15 -1.65 -9.28
CA LEU A 118 10.07 -0.18 -9.39
C LEU A 118 10.84 0.41 -10.57
N ASP A 119 11.38 -0.43 -11.46
CA ASP A 119 12.20 0.02 -12.58
C ASP A 119 11.45 1.00 -13.48
N GLY A 120 12.06 2.16 -13.72
CA GLY A 120 11.50 3.23 -14.56
C GLY A 120 10.35 4.03 -13.94
N LEU A 121 9.93 3.74 -12.71
CA LEU A 121 8.84 4.42 -12.03
C LEU A 121 9.32 5.65 -11.22
N THR A 122 8.41 6.61 -11.02
CA THR A 122 8.56 7.66 -10.01
C THR A 122 7.74 7.30 -8.78
N VAL A 123 8.37 7.32 -7.61
CA VAL A 123 7.79 6.94 -6.32
C VAL A 123 7.92 8.06 -5.28
N THR A 124 7.20 7.92 -4.17
CA THR A 124 7.40 8.69 -2.92
C THR A 124 7.62 7.73 -1.76
N THR A 125 8.08 8.25 -0.62
CA THR A 125 8.30 7.51 0.63
C THR A 125 8.13 8.43 1.84
N TYR A 126 8.42 7.93 3.04
CA TYR A 126 8.43 8.71 4.25
C TYR A 126 9.41 9.89 4.14
N HIS A 127 8.99 11.07 4.59
CA HIS A 127 9.69 12.31 4.31
C HIS A 127 11.13 12.34 4.83
N SER A 128 11.39 11.70 5.97
CA SER A 128 12.75 11.61 6.54
C SER A 128 13.62 10.55 5.86
N TRP A 129 13.07 9.75 4.94
CA TRP A 129 13.77 8.66 4.25
C TRP A 129 14.08 8.96 2.78
N PHE A 130 13.79 10.16 2.26
CA PHE A 130 14.04 10.48 0.86
C PHE A 130 15.51 10.28 0.46
N ASP A 131 16.45 10.89 1.19
CA ASP A 131 17.88 10.83 0.85
C ASP A 131 18.42 9.40 0.97
N GLY A 132 18.06 8.68 2.05
CA GLY A 132 18.46 7.28 2.23
C GLY A 132 17.91 6.34 1.15
N PHE A 133 16.69 6.58 0.67
CA PHE A 133 16.13 5.82 -0.45
C PHE A 133 16.87 6.10 -1.77
N ILE A 134 17.17 7.37 -2.07
CA ILE A 134 17.90 7.77 -3.29
C ILE A 134 19.31 7.18 -3.29
N GLU A 135 20.01 7.23 -2.16
CA GLU A 135 21.35 6.65 -2.01
C GLU A 135 21.32 5.13 -2.24
N LYS A 136 20.32 4.45 -1.66
CA LYS A 136 20.18 2.99 -1.79
C LYS A 136 19.73 2.54 -3.18
N PHE A 137 18.89 3.33 -3.85
CA PHE A 137 18.31 3.00 -5.16
C PHE A 137 18.43 4.16 -6.16
N PRO A 138 19.65 4.49 -6.64
CA PRO A 138 19.90 5.68 -7.46
C PRO A 138 19.21 5.66 -8.83
N GLY A 139 18.74 4.49 -9.30
CA GLY A 139 17.99 4.35 -10.54
C GLY A 139 16.50 4.65 -10.44
N ILE A 140 15.94 4.78 -9.23
CA ILE A 140 14.52 5.02 -9.00
C ILE A 140 14.28 6.51 -8.75
N LYS A 141 13.32 7.09 -9.47
CA LYS A 141 13.00 8.52 -9.32
C LYS A 141 12.16 8.73 -8.07
N VAL A 142 12.59 9.63 -7.19
CA VAL A 142 11.83 10.03 -5.99
C VAL A 142 11.23 11.41 -6.19
N HIS A 143 9.92 11.53 -6.04
CA HIS A 143 9.25 12.83 -5.95
C HIS A 143 8.85 13.09 -4.49
N ARG A 144 9.47 14.12 -3.91
CA ARG A 144 9.28 14.49 -2.51
C ARG A 144 7.90 15.12 -2.27
N HIS A 145 7.46 15.10 -1.02
CA HIS A 145 6.28 15.81 -0.51
C HIS A 145 4.91 15.44 -1.13
N GLN A 146 4.82 14.36 -1.90
CA GLN A 146 3.54 13.82 -2.33
C GLN A 146 2.97 12.90 -1.25
N ARG A 147 1.66 13.00 -0.99
CA ARG A 147 0.97 12.07 -0.09
C ARG A 147 1.03 10.66 -0.66
N PHE A 148 0.69 10.50 -1.92
CA PHE A 148 0.92 9.29 -2.68
C PHE A 148 1.19 9.60 -4.15
N ILE A 149 1.75 8.64 -4.88
CA ILE A 149 1.96 8.69 -6.33
C ILE A 149 1.42 7.40 -6.91
N ASP A 150 0.62 7.52 -7.97
CA ASP A 150 0.03 6.39 -8.68
C ASP A 150 0.62 6.29 -10.10
N GLN A 151 1.30 5.19 -10.37
CA GLN A 151 1.91 4.82 -11.66
C GLN A 151 1.11 3.70 -12.37
N GLY A 152 -0.18 3.57 -12.08
CA GLY A 152 -1.05 2.53 -12.61
C GLY A 152 -0.98 1.24 -11.79
N HIS A 153 0.03 0.41 -12.04
CA HIS A 153 0.22 -0.87 -11.35
C HIS A 153 0.83 -0.70 -9.95
N VAL A 154 1.68 0.31 -9.77
CA VAL A 154 2.32 0.63 -8.47
C VAL A 154 1.78 1.94 -7.92
N ILE A 155 1.46 1.95 -6.63
CA ILE A 155 1.08 3.16 -5.89
C ILE A 155 1.95 3.27 -4.64
N THR A 156 2.70 4.35 -4.50
CA THR A 156 3.53 4.55 -3.30
C THR A 156 2.98 5.70 -2.48
N ALA A 157 2.76 5.49 -1.19
CA ALA A 157 2.39 6.51 -0.23
C ALA A 157 3.57 6.87 0.66
N GLY A 158 3.60 8.14 1.07
CA GLY A 158 4.58 8.68 2.01
C GLY A 158 4.27 8.28 3.45
N GLY A 159 4.05 9.27 4.32
CA GLY A 159 3.96 9.05 5.77
C GLY A 159 2.65 8.47 6.29
N MET A 160 2.62 8.29 7.62
CA MET A 160 1.60 7.59 8.41
C MET A 160 0.15 7.77 7.95
N THR A 161 -0.35 9.01 7.77
CA THR A 161 -1.77 9.22 7.40
C THR A 161 -2.02 9.20 5.90
N ALA A 162 -0.98 9.20 5.08
CA ALA A 162 -1.12 9.17 3.63
C ALA A 162 -1.58 7.79 3.13
N CYS A 163 -1.44 6.74 3.94
CA CYS A 163 -1.97 5.41 3.65
C CYS A 163 -3.51 5.41 3.53
N ILE A 164 -4.20 6.22 4.34
CA ILE A 164 -5.66 6.36 4.31
C ILE A 164 -6.06 7.01 2.98
N ASP A 165 -5.40 8.11 2.60
CA ASP A 165 -5.69 8.78 1.34
C ASP A 165 -5.40 7.90 0.12
N MET A 166 -4.28 7.17 0.14
CA MET A 166 -3.93 6.21 -0.90
C MET A 166 -5.00 5.12 -1.02
N SER A 167 -5.52 4.62 0.10
CA SER A 167 -6.51 3.55 0.11
C SER A 167 -7.86 4.04 -0.41
N LEU A 168 -8.29 5.24 -0.02
CA LEU A 168 -9.48 5.89 -0.58
C LEU A 168 -9.33 6.16 -2.07
N HIS A 169 -8.13 6.51 -2.54
CA HIS A 169 -7.83 6.64 -3.97
C HIS A 169 -7.91 5.29 -4.70
N ILE A 170 -7.45 4.19 -4.09
CA ILE A 170 -7.63 2.83 -4.63
C ILE A 170 -9.12 2.48 -4.72
N VAL A 171 -9.90 2.75 -3.68
CA VAL A 171 -11.37 2.55 -3.69
C VAL A 171 -12.00 3.34 -4.83
N LYS A 172 -11.62 4.61 -5.01
CA LYS A 172 -12.07 5.46 -6.12
C LYS A 172 -11.73 4.85 -7.49
N ARG A 173 -10.57 4.20 -7.65
CA ARG A 173 -10.18 3.53 -8.90
C ARG A 173 -11.02 2.28 -9.22
N TYR A 174 -11.50 1.57 -8.21
CA TYR A 174 -12.34 0.38 -8.39
C TYR A 174 -13.81 0.74 -8.58
N PHE A 175 -14.33 1.64 -7.75
CA PHE A 175 -15.77 1.84 -7.58
C PHE A 175 -16.25 3.27 -7.81
N GLY A 176 -15.35 4.18 -8.19
CA GLY A 176 -15.69 5.58 -8.47
C GLY A 176 -15.67 6.48 -7.24
N TYR A 177 -15.79 7.79 -7.51
CA TYR A 177 -15.66 8.84 -6.50
C TYR A 177 -16.71 8.72 -5.38
N GLU A 178 -17.97 8.44 -5.73
CA GLU A 178 -19.08 8.39 -4.77
C GLU A 178 -18.85 7.33 -3.69
N VAL A 179 -18.38 6.14 -4.07
CA VAL A 179 -18.08 5.07 -3.10
C VAL A 179 -16.94 5.49 -2.18
N ALA A 180 -15.85 6.04 -2.73
CA ALA A 180 -14.74 6.52 -1.91
C ALA A 180 -15.16 7.66 -0.97
N GLU A 181 -16.01 8.58 -1.43
CA GLU A 181 -16.53 9.67 -0.60
C GLU A 181 -17.41 9.14 0.53
N ASN A 182 -18.29 8.19 0.25
CA ASN A 182 -19.14 7.56 1.26
C ASN A 182 -18.33 6.78 2.29
N THR A 183 -17.27 6.07 1.86
CA THR A 183 -16.32 5.43 2.78
C THR A 183 -15.61 6.47 3.65
N ALA A 184 -15.11 7.56 3.07
CA ALA A 184 -14.47 8.62 3.85
C ALA A 184 -15.42 9.24 4.90
N LYS A 185 -16.68 9.49 4.53
CA LYS A 185 -17.72 9.97 5.45
C LYS A 185 -18.02 8.98 6.58
N LEU A 186 -18.09 7.68 6.27
CA LEU A 186 -18.34 6.63 7.26
C LEU A 186 -17.19 6.55 8.29
N LEU A 187 -15.95 6.76 7.84
CA LEU A 187 -14.77 6.80 8.69
C LEU A 187 -14.60 8.12 9.46
N GLU A 188 -15.50 9.10 9.26
CA GLU A 188 -15.36 10.48 9.75
C GLU A 188 -14.01 11.10 9.33
N TYR A 189 -13.50 10.70 8.16
CA TYR A 189 -12.21 11.15 7.65
C TYR A 189 -12.35 12.45 6.85
N GLU A 190 -11.92 13.56 7.45
CA GLU A 190 -12.00 14.91 6.85
C GLU A 190 -10.86 15.20 5.86
N GLY A 191 -9.89 14.30 5.69
CA GLY A 191 -8.79 14.50 4.75
C GLY A 191 -9.26 14.51 3.29
N HIS A 192 -8.70 15.42 2.49
CA HIS A 192 -9.00 15.55 1.06
C HIS A 192 -7.86 15.07 0.14
N GLY A 193 -6.80 14.48 0.69
CA GLY A 193 -5.62 14.06 -0.07
C GLY A 193 -5.96 13.04 -1.16
N TRP A 194 -6.87 12.12 -0.87
CA TRP A 194 -7.38 11.09 -1.78
C TRP A 194 -8.12 11.62 -3.01
N GLN A 195 -8.60 12.85 -2.96
CA GLN A 195 -9.37 13.45 -4.06
C GLN A 195 -8.46 13.88 -5.22
N GLN A 196 -7.17 14.12 -4.93
CA GLN A 196 -6.20 14.60 -5.90
C GLN A 196 -6.10 13.65 -7.10
N SER A 197 -6.03 14.20 -8.31
CA SER A 197 -5.62 13.42 -9.47
C SER A 197 -4.13 13.14 -9.35
N SER A 198 -3.72 11.88 -9.42
CA SER A 198 -2.32 11.45 -9.43
C SER A 198 -1.49 11.96 -10.62
N ALA A 199 -2.10 12.74 -11.53
CA ALA A 199 -1.38 13.46 -12.56
C ALA A 199 -0.35 14.38 -11.88
N LEU A 200 0.92 13.97 -11.93
CA LEU A 200 2.06 14.83 -11.71
C LEU A 200 1.80 16.11 -12.52
N LYS A 201 1.39 17.19 -11.85
CA LYS A 201 1.30 18.49 -12.51
C LYS A 201 2.71 18.76 -13.01
N ARG A 202 2.87 18.89 -14.33
CA ARG A 202 4.14 19.22 -15.01
C ARG A 202 4.79 20.54 -14.55
N SER A 203 4.23 21.23 -13.56
CA SER A 203 4.75 22.47 -13.00
C SER A 203 5.44 22.19 -11.68
N LEU A 204 6.65 22.72 -11.50
CA LEU A 204 7.58 22.60 -10.36
C LEU A 204 8.70 21.56 -10.56
N LEU A 205 9.31 21.58 -11.75
CA LEU A 205 10.76 21.36 -11.89
C LEU A 205 11.48 22.68 -11.51
N GLU A 206 11.31 23.15 -10.29
CA GLU A 206 12.23 24.15 -9.74
C GLU A 206 13.01 23.51 -8.59
N PRO A 207 14.36 23.54 -8.65
CA PRO A 207 15.18 23.01 -7.59
C PRO A 207 15.10 23.93 -6.38
N VAL A 208 14.83 23.35 -5.20
CA VAL A 208 15.28 23.90 -3.92
C VAL A 208 16.32 22.94 -3.37
#